data_AF-N9VCI8-F1
#
_entry.id   AF-N9VCI8-F1
#
_cell.length_a   1.000
_cell.length_b   1.000
_cell.length_c   1.000
_cell.angle_alpha   90.00
_cell.angle_beta   90.00
_cell.angle_gamma   90.00
#
_symmetry.space_group_name_H-M   'P 1'
#
loop_
_entity.id
_entity.type
_entity.pdbx_description
1 polymer ?
#
loop_
_entity_poly.entity_id
_entity_poly.type
_entity_poly.pdbx_seq_one_letter_code
_entity_poly.pdbx_strand_id
1 'polypeptide(L)'
;MTLIEKFTQLPENEVGEFLKQQNLLKSIKLIDFRYKDILIYTIKNNLNKKVNSSIEPQDIYNDFLGGIKKIILSFNQEKGATFKTFILKSLKNFTYMYNRANSTQKRDAKLIPIPSSELFDLYDNDSEGRFNKELTIEDWKSFIEKNKNFFNELKQKINLWKNSKMVTTSKINSLRFELKKRLFHMYKYGVK
;
A
#
# COMPACT_ATOMS: atom_id res chain seq x y z
N MET A 1 -17.03 7.12 -40.42
CA MET A 1 -16.85 6.48 -39.10
C MET A 1 -15.68 7.15 -38.40
N THR A 2 -15.90 7.73 -37.22
CA THR A 2 -14.85 8.41 -36.44
C THR A 2 -13.91 7.40 -35.77
N LEU A 3 -12.71 7.84 -35.38
CA LEU A 3 -11.75 7.00 -34.65
C LEU A 3 -12.35 6.44 -33.36
N ILE A 4 -13.17 7.24 -32.68
CA ILE A 4 -13.86 6.87 -31.44
C ILE A 4 -14.91 5.80 -31.71
N GLU A 5 -15.77 5.98 -32.72
CA GLU A 5 -16.75 4.97 -33.14
C GLU A 5 -16.08 3.62 -33.46
N LYS A 6 -14.98 3.67 -34.23
CA LYS A 6 -14.20 2.47 -34.57
C LYS A 6 -13.67 1.79 -33.31
N PHE A 7 -13.14 2.57 -32.37
CA PHE A 7 -12.59 2.04 -31.13
C PHE A 7 -13.65 1.45 -30.20
N THR A 8 -14.83 2.06 -30.10
CA THR A 8 -15.92 1.56 -29.24
C THR A 8 -16.47 0.22 -29.68
N GLN A 9 -16.43 -0.07 -30.98
CA GLN A 9 -16.93 -1.33 -31.54
C GLN A 9 -15.91 -2.47 -31.47
N LEU A 10 -14.65 -2.19 -31.11
CA LEU A 10 -13.62 -3.21 -31.04
C LEU A 10 -13.87 -4.20 -29.89
N PRO A 11 -13.71 -5.51 -30.14
CA PRO A 11 -13.72 -6.51 -29.09
C PRO A 11 -12.53 -6.28 -28.14
N GLU A 12 -12.73 -6.56 -26.86
CA GLU A 12 -11.75 -6.31 -25.79
C GLU A 12 -10.38 -6.97 -25.99
N ASN A 13 -10.31 -8.01 -26.81
CA ASN A 13 -9.07 -8.73 -27.13
C ASN A 13 -8.21 -7.97 -28.16
N GLU A 14 -8.81 -7.13 -28.99
CA GLU A 14 -8.13 -6.39 -30.06
C GLU A 14 -7.75 -4.96 -29.65
N VAL A 15 -8.37 -4.46 -28.58
CA VAL A 15 -8.17 -3.10 -28.05
C VAL A 15 -6.69 -2.78 -27.82
N GLY A 16 -5.92 -3.71 -27.27
CA GLY A 16 -4.50 -3.49 -26.96
C GLY A 16 -3.63 -3.30 -28.20
N GLU A 17 -3.82 -4.10 -29.25
CA GLU A 17 -3.07 -3.97 -30.50
C GLU A 17 -3.48 -2.69 -31.24
N PHE A 18 -4.78 -2.34 -31.22
CA PHE A 18 -5.25 -1.08 -31.78
C PHE A 18 -4.60 0.13 -31.08
N LEU A 19 -4.57 0.15 -29.75
CA LEU A 19 -3.98 1.24 -28.96
C LEU A 19 -2.47 1.36 -29.14
N LYS A 20 -1.77 0.26 -29.44
CA LYS A 20 -0.33 0.21 -29.70
C LYS A 20 0.04 0.93 -31.01
N GLN A 21 -0.86 0.94 -31.98
CA GLN A 21 -0.70 1.62 -33.27
C GLN A 21 -0.96 3.14 -33.18
N GLN A 22 -1.59 3.60 -32.10
CA GLN A 22 -1.88 5.02 -31.89
C GLN A 22 -0.73 5.73 -31.17
N ASN A 23 -0.65 7.05 -31.34
CA ASN A 23 0.23 7.86 -30.50
C ASN A 23 -0.32 7.98 -29.07
N LEU A 24 0.56 8.30 -28.11
CA LEU A 24 0.23 8.30 -26.68
C LEU A 24 -1.00 9.17 -26.34
N LEU A 25 -1.06 10.39 -26.89
CA LEU A 25 -2.16 11.32 -26.63
C LEU A 25 -3.51 10.75 -27.12
N LYS A 26 -3.53 10.13 -28.29
CA LYS A 26 -4.72 9.46 -28.83
C LYS A 26 -5.11 8.26 -27.98
N SER A 27 -4.14 7.43 -27.58
CA SER A 27 -4.40 6.25 -26.73
C SER A 27 -5.01 6.66 -25.39
N ILE A 28 -4.50 7.73 -24.76
CA ILE A 28 -5.07 8.30 -23.54
C ILE A 28 -6.52 8.72 -23.75
N LYS A 29 -6.80 9.51 -24.80
CA LYS A 29 -8.18 9.96 -25.11
C LYS A 29 -9.15 8.80 -25.32
N LEU A 30 -8.72 7.76 -26.03
CA LEU A 30 -9.55 6.58 -26.29
C LEU A 30 -9.83 5.78 -25.00
N ILE A 31 -8.83 5.67 -24.13
CA ILE A 31 -8.97 5.00 -22.83
C ILE A 31 -9.86 5.81 -21.88
N ASP A 32 -9.69 7.14 -21.84
CA ASP A 32 -10.58 8.03 -21.08
C ASP A 32 -12.01 7.88 -21.57
N PHE A 33 -12.23 7.89 -22.88
CA PHE A 33 -13.58 7.74 -23.43
C PHE A 33 -14.26 6.41 -23.06
N ARG A 34 -13.55 5.27 -23.15
CA ARG A 34 -14.18 3.94 -22.97
C ARG A 34 -14.15 3.41 -21.54
N TYR A 35 -13.15 3.79 -20.75
CA TYR A 35 -12.88 3.14 -19.45
C TYR A 35 -12.86 4.09 -18.26
N LYS A 36 -12.95 5.43 -18.43
CA LYS A 36 -12.84 6.38 -17.33
C LYS A 36 -13.71 6.05 -16.13
N ASP A 37 -15.01 5.86 -16.34
CA ASP A 37 -15.96 5.66 -15.24
C ASP A 37 -15.63 4.42 -14.42
N ILE A 38 -15.34 3.29 -15.09
CA ILE A 38 -15.00 2.05 -14.40
C ILE A 38 -13.63 2.11 -13.71
N LEU A 39 -12.67 2.84 -14.29
CA LEU A 39 -11.35 3.05 -13.69
C LEU A 39 -11.47 3.94 -12.44
N ILE A 40 -12.15 5.08 -12.54
CA ILE A 40 -12.38 5.99 -11.40
C ILE A 40 -13.16 5.28 -10.28
N TYR A 41 -14.22 4.55 -10.63
CA TYR A 41 -14.99 3.75 -9.68
C TYR A 41 -14.09 2.71 -8.96
N THR A 42 -13.20 2.05 -9.71
CA THR A 42 -12.25 1.09 -9.15
C THR A 42 -11.28 1.76 -8.18
N ILE A 43 -10.78 2.96 -8.49
CA ILE A 43 -9.91 3.75 -7.59
C ILE A 43 -10.67 4.08 -6.30
N LYS A 44 -11.89 4.65 -6.41
CA LYS A 44 -12.75 4.99 -5.27
C LYS A 44 -12.96 3.79 -4.35
N ASN A 45 -13.32 2.64 -4.92
CA ASN A 45 -13.53 1.42 -4.14
C ASN A 45 -12.27 0.89 -3.46
N ASN A 46 -11.09 1.12 -4.04
CA ASN A 46 -9.83 0.74 -3.41
C ASN A 46 -9.41 1.72 -2.31
N LEU A 47 -9.80 2.99 -2.42
CA LEU A 47 -9.55 4.04 -1.41
C LEU A 47 -10.49 3.91 -0.22
N ASN A 48 -11.80 3.74 -0.45
CA ASN A 48 -12.83 3.67 0.61
C ASN A 48 -12.64 2.51 1.60
N LYS A 49 -11.84 1.50 1.25
CA LYS A 49 -11.45 0.41 2.16
C LYS A 49 -10.39 0.84 3.19
N LYS A 50 -9.87 2.07 3.11
CA LYS A 50 -8.88 2.61 4.03
C LYS A 50 -9.34 3.99 4.52
N VAL A 51 -9.37 4.14 5.85
CA VAL A 51 -9.81 5.33 6.60
C VAL A 51 -9.25 6.63 6.01
N ASN A 52 -10.14 7.60 5.71
CA ASN A 52 -9.89 9.00 5.36
C ASN A 52 -8.59 9.28 4.59
N SER A 53 -8.52 8.74 3.37
CA SER A 53 -7.57 9.21 2.36
C SER A 53 -8.03 10.57 1.84
N SER A 54 -7.26 11.64 2.07
CA SER A 54 -7.45 12.95 1.43
C SER A 54 -7.04 12.97 -0.06
N ILE A 55 -6.77 11.80 -0.65
CA ILE A 55 -6.33 11.66 -2.03
C ILE A 55 -7.56 11.64 -2.94
N GLU A 56 -7.62 12.57 -3.87
CA GLU A 56 -8.67 12.61 -4.87
C GLU A 56 -8.50 11.46 -5.88
N PRO A 57 -9.56 10.68 -6.16
CA PRO A 57 -9.50 9.60 -7.15
C PRO A 57 -9.06 10.07 -8.54
N GLN A 58 -9.36 11.32 -8.88
CA GLN A 58 -9.00 11.92 -10.15
C GLN A 58 -7.49 12.10 -10.31
N ASP A 59 -6.77 12.40 -9.22
CA ASP A 59 -5.32 12.58 -9.26
C ASP A 59 -4.62 11.26 -9.56
N ILE A 60 -5.03 10.19 -8.86
CA ILE A 60 -4.54 8.83 -9.11
C ILE A 60 -4.82 8.41 -10.55
N TYR A 61 -6.01 8.76 -11.07
CA TYR A 61 -6.38 8.45 -12.45
C TYR A 61 -5.48 9.15 -13.46
N ASN A 62 -5.22 10.45 -13.29
CA ASN A 62 -4.35 11.23 -14.16
C ASN A 62 -2.91 10.69 -14.15
N ASP A 63 -2.38 10.38 -12.97
CA ASP A 63 -1.05 9.78 -12.82
C ASP A 63 -0.97 8.39 -13.47
N PHE A 64 -2.04 7.60 -13.34
CA PHE A 64 -2.15 6.30 -13.99
C PHE A 64 -2.13 6.41 -15.52
N LEU A 65 -2.82 7.40 -16.10
CA LEU A 65 -2.78 7.68 -17.54
C LEU A 65 -1.38 8.06 -18.03
N GLY A 66 -0.56 8.70 -17.18
CA GLY A 66 0.86 8.95 -17.48
C GLY A 66 1.67 7.66 -17.72
N GLY A 67 1.27 6.54 -17.12
CA GLY A 67 1.89 5.22 -17.29
C GLY A 67 1.35 4.39 -18.45
N ILE A 68 0.36 4.88 -19.21
CA ILE A 68 -0.47 4.02 -20.07
C ILE A 68 0.30 3.37 -21.22
N LYS A 69 1.34 4.04 -21.75
CA LYS A 69 2.19 3.49 -22.81
C LYS A 69 2.82 2.16 -22.40
N LYS A 70 3.31 2.07 -21.16
CA LYS A 70 3.93 0.86 -20.62
C LYS A 70 2.90 -0.24 -20.45
N ILE A 71 1.70 0.10 -19.96
CA ILE A 71 0.59 -0.85 -19.78
C ILE A 71 0.17 -1.47 -21.11
N ILE A 72 0.01 -0.66 -22.16
CA ILE A 72 -0.33 -1.14 -23.51
C ILE A 72 0.76 -2.07 -24.04
N LEU A 73 2.04 -1.73 -23.87
CA LEU A 73 3.14 -2.59 -24.31
C LEU A 73 3.17 -3.92 -23.57
N SER A 74 3.05 -3.91 -22.24
CA SER A 74 3.02 -5.13 -21.42
C SER A 74 1.84 -6.04 -21.77
N PHE A 75 0.64 -5.47 -21.98
CA PHE A 75 -0.53 -6.25 -22.39
C PHE A 75 -0.29 -7.04 -23.69
N ASN A 76 0.30 -6.41 -24.69
CA ASN A 76 0.54 -7.06 -25.98
C ASN A 76 1.67 -8.11 -25.93
N GLN A 77 2.48 -8.11 -24.87
CA GLN A 77 3.49 -9.14 -24.59
C GLN A 77 2.89 -10.31 -23.80
N GLU A 78 2.08 -10.01 -22.79
CA GLU A 78 1.44 -10.97 -21.89
C GLU A 78 0.06 -11.40 -22.44
N LYS A 79 0.06 -12.22 -23.48
CA LYS A 79 -1.18 -12.75 -24.07
C LYS A 79 -1.88 -13.71 -23.08
N GLY A 80 -3.11 -13.39 -22.66
CA GLY A 80 -3.87 -14.27 -21.75
C GLY A 80 -5.07 -13.67 -21.03
N ALA A 81 -5.39 -12.39 -21.24
CA ALA A 81 -6.56 -11.72 -20.67
C ALA A 81 -7.12 -10.68 -21.64
N THR A 82 -8.35 -10.23 -21.40
CA THR A 82 -8.95 -9.11 -22.14
C THR A 82 -8.31 -7.78 -21.71
N PHE A 83 -8.28 -6.77 -22.58
CA PHE A 83 -7.64 -5.49 -22.26
C PHE A 83 -8.27 -4.83 -21.03
N LYS A 84 -9.61 -4.79 -20.94
CA LYS A 84 -10.34 -4.33 -19.74
C LYS A 84 -9.89 -5.03 -18.46
N THR A 85 -9.69 -6.35 -18.49
CA THR A 85 -9.24 -7.09 -17.30
C THR A 85 -7.82 -6.69 -16.91
N PHE A 86 -6.94 -6.56 -17.91
CA PHE A 86 -5.54 -6.20 -17.69
C PHE A 86 -5.41 -4.79 -17.11
N ILE A 87 -6.05 -3.78 -17.74
CA ILE A 87 -5.96 -2.39 -17.28
C ILE A 87 -6.55 -2.22 -15.87
N LEU A 88 -7.62 -2.95 -15.51
CA LEU A 88 -8.18 -2.93 -14.16
C LEU A 88 -7.23 -3.56 -13.13
N LYS A 89 -6.54 -4.65 -13.47
CA LYS A 89 -5.51 -5.24 -12.59
C LYS A 89 -4.32 -4.31 -12.41
N SER A 90 -3.84 -3.70 -13.50
CA SER A 90 -2.77 -2.70 -13.45
C SER A 90 -3.16 -1.52 -12.56
N LEU A 91 -4.39 -1.02 -12.69
CA LEU A 91 -4.90 0.08 -11.90
C LEU A 91 -5.02 -0.25 -10.41
N LYS A 92 -5.50 -1.46 -10.07
CA LYS A 92 -5.56 -1.91 -8.67
C LYS A 92 -4.17 -1.93 -8.03
N ASN A 93 -3.18 -2.47 -8.75
CA ASN A 93 -1.80 -2.48 -8.26
C ASN A 93 -1.22 -1.06 -8.14
N PHE A 94 -1.46 -0.22 -9.15
CA PHE A 94 -1.05 1.18 -9.14
C PHE A 94 -1.61 1.94 -7.94
N THR A 95 -2.94 1.86 -7.73
CA THR A 95 -3.64 2.50 -6.60
C THR A 95 -3.10 2.02 -5.26
N TYR A 96 -2.81 0.71 -5.13
CA TYR A 96 -2.21 0.16 -3.92
C TYR A 96 -0.82 0.75 -3.65
N MET A 97 0.03 0.85 -4.66
CA MET A 97 1.37 1.43 -4.52
C MET A 97 1.32 2.93 -4.24
N TYR A 98 0.41 3.65 -4.89
CA TYR A 98 0.16 5.07 -4.66
C TYR A 98 -0.22 5.35 -3.20
N ASN A 99 -1.16 4.57 -2.68
CA ASN A 99 -1.58 4.65 -1.27
C ASN A 99 -0.43 4.31 -0.32
N ARG A 100 0.35 3.28 -0.64
CA ARG A 100 1.52 2.91 0.16
C ARG A 100 2.51 4.06 0.24
N ALA A 101 2.89 4.65 -0.89
CA ALA A 101 3.84 5.76 -0.96
C ALA A 101 3.37 6.98 -0.13
N ASN A 102 2.10 7.36 -0.26
CA ASN A 102 1.52 8.47 0.51
C ASN A 102 1.44 8.17 2.02
N SER A 103 1.11 6.94 2.40
CA SER A 103 1.09 6.52 3.80
C SER A 103 2.48 6.49 4.44
N THR A 104 3.54 6.25 3.65
CA THR A 104 4.94 6.34 4.10
C THR A 104 5.46 7.77 4.12
N GLN A 105 5.08 8.61 3.16
CA GLN A 105 5.48 10.03 3.14
C GLN A 105 4.95 10.83 4.34
N LYS A 106 3.76 10.51 4.87
CA LYS A 106 3.29 11.11 6.13
C LYS A 106 4.17 10.79 7.34
N ARG A 107 5.02 9.76 7.28
CA ARG A 107 5.99 9.44 8.35
C ARG A 107 7.33 10.17 8.19
N ASP A 108 7.64 10.60 6.98
CA ASP A 108 8.92 11.25 6.63
C ASP A 108 8.76 12.75 6.33
N ALA A 109 7.57 13.33 6.51
CA ALA A 109 7.40 14.77 6.51
C ALA A 109 8.31 15.36 7.59
N LYS A 110 9.37 16.07 7.17
CA LYS A 110 10.19 16.88 8.08
C LYS A 110 9.23 17.69 8.93
N LEU A 111 9.28 17.49 10.24
CA LEU A 111 8.61 18.35 11.21
C LEU A 111 8.95 19.79 10.84
N ILE A 112 8.01 20.49 10.22
CA ILE A 112 8.09 21.93 10.10
C ILE A 112 7.93 22.41 11.55
N PRO A 113 8.93 23.09 12.14
CA PRO A 113 8.73 23.67 13.45
C PRO A 113 7.59 24.68 13.32
N ILE A 114 6.47 24.39 13.97
CA ILE A 114 5.34 25.31 14.07
C ILE A 114 5.89 26.56 14.78
N PRO A 115 5.72 27.78 14.22
CA PRO A 115 6.02 29.00 14.95
C PRO A 115 5.20 29.00 16.24
N SER A 116 5.85 29.23 17.37
CA SER A 116 5.32 29.05 18.72
C SER A 116 4.08 29.90 19.09
N SER A 117 3.51 30.65 18.14
CA SER A 117 2.40 31.58 18.36
C SER A 117 1.01 31.03 18.06
N GLU A 118 0.87 29.83 17.48
CA GLU A 118 -0.45 29.23 17.14
C GLU A 118 -0.67 27.84 17.74
N LEU A 119 -0.11 27.57 18.93
CA LEU A 119 -0.57 26.45 19.77
C LEU A 119 -1.87 26.86 20.46
N PHE A 120 -3.01 26.68 19.76
CA PHE A 120 -4.27 26.50 20.45
C PHE A 120 -4.39 25.03 20.87
N ASP A 121 -4.40 24.82 22.18
CA ASP A 121 -4.57 23.51 22.81
C ASP A 121 -5.92 22.88 22.41
N LEU A 122 -5.85 21.72 21.77
CA LEU A 122 -6.87 20.68 21.88
C LEU A 122 -6.18 19.38 22.27
N TYR A 123 -5.78 19.30 23.54
CA TYR A 123 -5.41 18.06 24.21
C TYR A 123 -6.69 17.26 24.48
N ASP A 124 -7.03 16.33 23.58
CA ASP A 124 -8.09 15.35 23.84
C ASP A 124 -7.50 14.16 24.63
N ASN A 125 -7.44 14.32 25.95
CA ASN A 125 -6.96 13.32 26.91
C ASN A 125 -7.76 11.99 26.89
N ASP A 126 -8.89 11.95 26.18
CA ASP A 126 -9.85 10.86 26.23
C ASP A 126 -9.54 9.73 25.22
N SER A 127 -8.75 10.03 24.18
CA SER A 127 -8.38 9.09 23.12
C SER A 127 -7.21 8.19 23.52
N GLU A 128 -6.19 8.76 24.17
CA GLU A 128 -5.01 8.02 24.64
C GLU A 128 -5.33 7.15 25.86
N GLY A 129 -6.23 7.63 26.73
CA GLY A 129 -6.77 6.84 27.84
C GLY A 129 -7.62 5.65 27.39
N ARG A 130 -8.33 5.76 26.25
CA ARG A 130 -9.13 4.66 25.66
C ARG A 130 -8.25 3.60 25.01
N PHE A 131 -7.24 3.99 24.24
CA PHE A 131 -6.30 3.05 23.62
C PHE A 131 -5.48 2.26 24.66
N ASN A 132 -5.06 2.91 25.74
CA ASN A 132 -4.35 2.25 26.84
C ASN A 132 -5.26 1.39 27.73
N LYS A 133 -6.58 1.62 27.73
CA LYS A 133 -7.56 0.76 28.40
C LYS A 133 -7.92 -0.49 27.59
N GLU A 134 -7.89 -0.42 26.25
CA GLU A 134 -8.21 -1.56 25.38
C GLU A 134 -7.09 -2.61 25.28
N LEU A 135 -5.83 -2.24 25.53
CA LEU A 135 -4.74 -3.21 25.70
C LEU A 135 -4.69 -3.65 27.17
N THR A 136 -5.55 -4.59 27.55
CA THR A 136 -5.52 -5.09 28.93
C THR A 136 -4.19 -5.80 29.22
N ILE A 137 -3.66 -5.59 30.43
CA ILE A 137 -2.45 -6.28 30.92
C ILE A 137 -2.63 -7.82 30.85
N GLU A 138 -3.88 -8.30 30.89
CA GLU A 138 -4.24 -9.71 30.74
C GLU A 138 -4.00 -10.26 29.33
N ASP A 139 -4.26 -9.47 28.28
CA ASP A 139 -3.95 -9.87 26.90
C ASP A 139 -2.45 -10.00 26.67
N TRP A 140 -1.67 -9.08 27.24
CA TRP A 140 -0.21 -9.16 27.21
C TRP A 140 0.33 -10.34 28.02
N LYS A 141 -0.22 -10.60 29.22
CA LYS A 141 0.16 -11.76 30.03
C LYS A 141 -0.17 -13.08 29.31
N SER A 142 -1.38 -13.20 28.76
CA SER A 142 -1.79 -14.37 27.96
C SER A 142 -0.93 -14.56 26.73
N PHE A 143 -0.55 -13.47 26.04
CA PHE A 143 0.37 -13.54 24.90
C PHE A 143 1.77 -14.02 25.30
N ILE A 144 2.32 -13.49 26.41
CA ILE A 144 3.63 -13.91 26.93
C ILE A 144 3.59 -15.37 27.39
N GLU A 145 2.50 -15.80 28.02
CA GLU A 145 2.32 -17.15 28.52
C GLU A 145 2.16 -18.19 27.39
N LYS A 146 1.36 -17.89 26.36
CA LYS A 146 1.24 -18.72 25.15
C LYS A 146 2.56 -18.88 24.39
N ASN A 147 3.51 -17.95 24.59
CA ASN A 147 4.78 -17.89 23.86
C ASN A 147 6.00 -18.01 24.78
N LYS A 148 5.84 -18.60 25.98
CA LYS A 148 6.84 -18.66 27.04
C LYS A 148 8.17 -19.30 26.60
N ASN A 149 8.10 -20.34 25.76
CA ASN A 149 9.29 -21.02 25.22
C ASN A 149 10.12 -20.08 24.34
N PHE A 150 9.47 -19.30 23.46
CA PHE A 150 10.14 -18.32 22.63
C PHE A 150 10.83 -17.24 23.47
N PHE A 151 10.13 -16.68 24.45
CA PHE A 151 10.70 -15.66 25.33
C PHE A 151 11.87 -16.20 26.17
N ASN A 152 11.82 -17.47 26.58
CA ASN A 152 12.92 -18.12 27.28
C ASN A 152 14.16 -18.33 26.38
N GLU A 153 13.99 -18.78 25.14
CA GLU A 153 15.10 -18.88 24.16
C GLU A 153 15.73 -17.52 23.87
N LEU A 154 14.90 -16.48 23.76
CA LEU A 154 15.33 -15.11 23.52
C LEU A 154 16.14 -14.57 24.69
N LYS A 155 15.66 -14.81 25.92
CA LYS A 155 16.36 -14.44 27.16
C LYS A 155 17.71 -15.15 27.28
N GLN A 156 17.77 -16.44 26.92
CA GLN A 156 19.03 -17.18 26.88
C GLN A 156 20.00 -16.63 25.83
N LYS A 157 19.54 -16.33 24.61
CA LYS A 157 20.37 -15.69 23.57
C LYS A 157 20.89 -14.32 24.01
N ILE A 158 20.04 -13.49 24.62
CA ILE A 158 20.45 -12.18 25.17
C ILE A 158 21.48 -12.34 26.30
N ASN A 159 21.31 -13.32 27.18
CA ASN A 159 22.24 -13.58 28.28
C ASN A 159 23.60 -14.10 27.78
N LEU A 160 23.61 -15.02 26.81
CA LEU A 160 24.84 -15.46 26.13
C LEU A 160 25.57 -14.28 25.48
N TRP A 161 24.83 -13.33 24.92
CA TRP A 161 25.39 -12.15 24.26
C TRP A 161 25.91 -11.11 25.23
N LYS A 162 25.26 -10.90 26.39
CA LYS A 162 25.78 -10.05 27.47
C LYS A 162 27.11 -10.58 28.02
N ASN A 163 27.29 -11.90 28.06
CA ASN A 163 28.51 -12.52 28.54
C ASN A 163 29.63 -12.55 27.48
N SER A 164 29.29 -12.49 26.19
CA SER A 164 30.26 -12.27 25.12
C SER A 164 30.52 -10.78 24.97
N LYS A 165 31.63 -10.25 25.50
CA LYS A 165 32.02 -8.82 25.47
C LYS A 165 32.10 -8.14 24.08
N MET A 166 31.63 -8.77 22.99
CA MET A 166 31.56 -8.22 21.63
C MET A 166 30.19 -8.45 21.01
N VAL A 167 29.23 -7.62 21.42
CA VAL A 167 27.97 -7.45 20.71
C VAL A 167 28.16 -6.32 19.69
N THR A 168 28.29 -6.67 18.41
CA THR A 168 28.40 -5.68 17.33
C THR A 168 27.02 -5.18 16.91
N THR A 169 26.95 -3.95 16.39
CA THR A 169 25.70 -3.35 15.87
C THR A 169 25.02 -4.23 14.82
N SER A 170 25.79 -4.98 14.04
CA SER A 170 25.29 -5.97 13.09
C SER A 170 24.51 -7.13 13.75
N LYS A 171 25.03 -7.68 14.86
CA LYS A 171 24.34 -8.72 15.64
C LYS A 171 23.02 -8.22 16.24
N ILE A 172 23.01 -6.97 16.72
CA ILE A 172 21.80 -6.32 17.26
C ILE A 172 20.75 -6.12 16.16
N ASN A 173 21.17 -5.64 14.99
CA ASN A 173 20.26 -5.40 13.87
C ASN A 173 19.69 -6.69 13.28
N SER A 174 20.50 -7.74 13.19
CA SER A 174 20.04 -9.07 12.79
C SER A 174 18.98 -9.62 13.75
N LEU A 175 19.19 -9.49 15.06
CA LEU A 175 18.21 -9.95 16.05
C LEU A 175 16.93 -9.11 16.00
N ARG A 176 17.02 -7.78 15.88
CA ARG A 176 15.84 -6.91 15.68
C ARG A 176 15.05 -7.31 14.44
N PHE A 177 15.73 -7.69 13.36
CA PHE A 177 15.09 -8.14 12.13
C PHE A 177 14.38 -9.48 12.31
N GLU A 178 15.04 -10.47 12.94
CA GLU A 178 14.41 -11.77 13.24
C GLU A 178 13.20 -11.63 14.16
N LEU A 179 13.29 -10.79 15.19
CA LEU A 179 12.18 -10.50 16.10
C LEU A 179 11.01 -9.86 15.37
N LYS A 180 11.26 -8.83 14.57
CA LYS A 180 10.20 -8.19 13.76
C LYS A 180 9.55 -9.18 12.80
N LYS A 181 10.34 -10.02 12.13
CA LYS A 181 9.83 -11.02 11.19
C LYS A 181 8.94 -12.06 11.87
N ARG A 182 9.37 -12.59 13.03
CA ARG A 182 8.60 -13.60 13.77
C ARG A 182 7.38 -13.02 14.47
N LEU A 183 7.47 -11.84 15.10
CA LEU A 183 6.32 -11.14 15.66
C LEU A 183 5.27 -10.81 14.59
N PHE A 184 5.72 -10.37 13.41
CA PHE A 184 4.84 -10.16 12.26
C PHE A 184 4.18 -11.45 11.79
N HIS A 185 4.93 -12.57 11.78
CA HIS A 185 4.39 -13.87 11.41
C HIS A 185 3.36 -14.39 12.42
N MET A 186 3.61 -14.20 13.71
CA MET A 186 2.69 -14.58 14.79
C MET A 186 1.43 -13.71 14.78
N TYR A 187 1.55 -12.39 14.58
CA TYR A 187 0.40 -11.49 14.42
C TYR A 187 -0.45 -11.83 13.17
N LYS A 188 0.20 -12.19 12.06
CA LYS A 188 -0.48 -12.47 10.78
C LYS A 188 -1.10 -13.87 10.70
N TYR A 189 -0.59 -14.85 11.45
CA TYR A 189 -1.00 -16.26 11.34
C TYR A 189 -1.41 -16.90 12.68
N GLY A 190 -1.48 -16.16 13.77
CA GLY A 190 -1.79 -16.69 15.10
C GLY A 190 -2.34 -15.68 16.10
N VAL A 191 -3.63 -15.35 15.97
CA VAL A 191 -4.57 -15.40 17.10
C VAL A 191 -5.65 -16.42 16.72
N LYS A 192 -5.44 -17.67 17.14
CA LYS A 192 -6.51 -18.62 17.47
C LYS A 192 -6.27 -19.03 18.92
#